data_AF-A0A6A5WP92-F1
#
_entry.id   AF-A0A6A5WP92-F1
#
_cell.length_a   1.000
_cell.length_b   1.000
_cell.length_c   1.000
_cell.angle_alpha   90.00
_cell.angle_beta   90.00
_cell.angle_gamma   90.00
#
_symmetry.space_group_name_H-M   'P 1'
#
loop_
_entity.id
_entity.type
_entity.pdbx_description
1 polymer ?
#
loop_
_entity_poly.entity_id
_entity_poly.type
_entity_poly.pdbx_seq_one_letter_code
_entity_poly.pdbx_strand_id
1 'polypeptide(L)'
;MSFLSLRSDSYNYNNDYYAPPFDYSTQSLVVPPDLIGPPGALNAICTVGSVCAGLRCFDYTALTCFGSTCGNDYFTLRAFNSTSDSEKWAQCACTRAEGKYNVYNIVSPLGPPNSTEQRWITDNVCTGLAYTPWTWSVQPQDAASTNCPSASRILTTFALVNIAVGFLGLCFGHRKVLNKISMGLLGKPGSTAWKYTWLITVAMQVGANILIALLIRATPGYGHSFTIAQLTLLLFARPRIGCFVALAAAYPSISSDSVYDSFAFTHFMGEIVLQILAAPSIGYAAALAAKKGFLLKGRLHNKYAKLMYGGAFFWLCASIFVITAALWYIIWRLIFLKKVETQVDRRPRRRQPAGSTWANKDKTDRPKDKTDVPYFVFFLGGVMFLTLYIALWLFWGGFVGLAGETYCPPNLAHQGLIWTGFSLVGALVGGGA
;
A
#
# COMPACT_ATOMS: atom_id res chain seq x y z
N MET A 1 30.05 27.23 -8.17
CA MET A 1 30.03 27.00 -6.70
C MET A 1 30.45 28.29 -6.05
N SER A 2 29.47 29.10 -5.63
CA SER A 2 29.69 30.41 -5.00
C SER A 2 28.88 30.44 -3.72
N PHE A 3 29.57 30.57 -2.58
CA PHE A 3 28.98 30.62 -1.25
C PHE A 3 28.37 32.01 -1.01
N LEU A 4 27.07 32.04 -0.68
CA LEU A 4 26.39 33.21 -0.14
C LEU A 4 26.66 33.28 1.37
N SER A 5 27.35 34.34 1.77
CA SER A 5 27.49 34.79 3.16
C SER A 5 26.22 35.55 3.55
N LEU A 6 25.49 35.05 4.55
CA LEU A 6 24.36 35.75 5.15
C LEU A 6 24.80 36.39 6.47
N ARG A 7 24.67 37.71 6.48
CA ARG A 7 24.92 38.65 7.58
C ARG A 7 23.87 38.45 8.67
N SER A 8 24.33 38.33 9.92
CA SER A 8 23.50 38.29 11.12
C SER A 8 23.21 39.73 11.57
N ASP A 9 22.02 40.25 11.27
CA ASP A 9 21.53 41.48 11.87
C ASP A 9 20.74 41.15 13.14
N SER A 10 21.30 41.57 14.27
CA SER A 10 20.72 41.49 15.61
C SER A 10 19.55 42.47 15.74
N TYR A 11 18.31 41.97 15.75
CA TYR A 11 17.13 42.75 16.06
C TYR A 11 16.95 42.86 17.58
N ASN A 12 16.91 44.12 18.04
CA ASN A 12 16.72 44.53 19.42
C ASN A 12 15.23 44.38 19.80
N TYR A 13 14.91 43.48 20.74
CA TYR A 13 13.55 43.25 21.23
C TYR A 13 13.26 44.25 22.36
N ASN A 14 12.64 45.39 22.02
CA ASN A 14 12.09 46.30 23.03
C ASN A 14 10.69 45.83 23.46
N ASN A 15 10.51 45.77 24.78
CA ASN A 15 9.28 45.49 25.48
C ASN A 15 8.25 46.60 25.24
N ASP A 16 7.31 46.39 24.32
CA ASP A 16 6.03 47.10 24.35
C ASP A 16 4.89 46.07 24.39
N TYR A 17 4.46 45.81 25.63
CA TYR A 17 3.31 45.02 26.01
C TYR A 17 2.03 45.78 25.64
N TYR A 18 1.46 45.56 24.46
CA TYR A 18 0.02 45.54 24.23
C TYR A 18 -0.25 44.76 22.94
N ALA A 19 -0.40 43.45 23.07
CA ALA A 19 -0.93 42.64 21.98
C ALA A 19 -2.39 43.09 21.73
N PRO A 20 -2.79 43.39 20.49
CA PRO A 20 -4.18 43.71 20.20
C PRO A 20 -5.10 42.56 20.62
N PRO A 21 -6.33 42.85 21.11
CA PRO A 21 -7.28 41.81 21.46
C PRO A 21 -7.51 40.91 20.24
N PHE A 22 -7.17 39.63 20.40
CA PHE A 22 -7.34 38.62 19.38
C PHE A 22 -8.83 38.48 19.05
N ASP A 23 -9.19 38.72 17.79
CA ASP A 23 -10.57 38.56 17.31
C ASP A 23 -10.87 37.08 17.05
N TYR A 24 -11.47 36.42 18.03
CA TYR A 24 -11.94 35.04 17.94
C TYR A 24 -13.13 34.85 16.99
N SER A 25 -13.74 35.92 16.46
CA SER A 25 -14.94 35.81 15.62
C SER A 25 -14.67 35.29 14.20
N THR A 26 -13.40 35.20 13.79
CA THR A 26 -13.00 34.80 12.42
C THR A 26 -12.27 33.46 12.33
N GLN A 27 -11.92 32.84 13.46
CA GLN A 27 -11.33 31.49 13.47
C GLN A 27 -12.39 30.47 13.86
N SER A 28 -13.09 29.90 12.88
CA SER A 28 -13.82 28.64 13.08
C SER A 28 -12.80 27.58 13.52
N LEU A 29 -12.93 26.96 14.71
CA LEU A 29 -12.16 25.75 14.96
C LEU A 29 -12.58 24.75 13.91
N VAL A 30 -11.62 24.39 13.06
CA VAL A 30 -11.74 23.23 12.22
C VAL A 30 -11.60 22.04 13.16
N VAL A 31 -12.73 21.61 13.74
CA VAL A 31 -12.84 20.27 14.28
C VAL A 31 -12.33 19.36 13.17
N PRO A 32 -11.33 18.49 13.42
CA PRO A 32 -10.84 17.57 12.41
C PRO A 32 -12.08 16.87 11.82
N PRO A 33 -12.37 17.01 10.51
CA PRO A 33 -13.61 16.52 9.93
C PRO A 33 -13.77 14.99 10.05
N ASP A 34 -12.71 14.29 10.46
CA ASP A 34 -12.65 12.89 10.88
C ASP A 34 -13.45 12.57 12.16
N LEU A 35 -13.70 13.55 13.04
CA LEU A 35 -14.24 13.33 14.38
C LEU A 35 -15.70 13.77 14.54
N ILE A 36 -16.40 14.08 13.44
CA ILE A 36 -17.83 14.39 13.48
C ILE A 36 -18.59 13.07 13.72
N GLY A 37 -18.82 12.76 15.00
CA GLY A 37 -19.70 11.70 15.43
C GLY A 37 -21.18 11.96 15.05
N PRO A 38 -22.08 11.00 15.29
CA PRO A 38 -23.52 11.20 15.05
C PRO A 38 -24.04 12.44 15.82
N PRO A 39 -25.10 13.11 15.32
CA PRO A 39 -25.69 14.26 16.00
C PRO A 39 -26.02 13.90 17.46
N GLY A 40 -25.42 14.59 18.42
CA GLY A 40 -25.59 14.31 19.86
C GLY A 40 -24.38 13.72 20.58
N ALA A 41 -23.49 12.99 19.90
CA ALA A 41 -22.31 12.37 20.53
C ALA A 41 -21.31 13.41 21.09
N LEU A 42 -21.26 14.59 20.48
CA LEU A 42 -20.50 15.74 20.98
C LEU A 42 -21.35 16.67 21.86
N ASN A 43 -22.68 16.64 21.76
CA ASN A 43 -23.53 17.51 22.59
C ASN A 43 -23.54 17.08 24.06
N ALA A 44 -23.45 15.79 24.37
CA ALA A 44 -23.41 15.32 25.75
C ALA A 44 -22.02 15.53 26.40
N ILE A 45 -20.95 15.61 25.62
CA ILE A 45 -19.62 16.06 26.07
C ILE A 45 -19.61 17.59 26.34
N CYS A 46 -20.47 18.36 25.67
CA CYS A 46 -20.39 19.81 25.58
C CYS A 46 -21.57 20.58 26.22
N THR A 47 -22.46 19.95 26.98
CA THR A 47 -23.49 20.69 27.75
C THR A 47 -22.88 21.37 28.97
N VAL A 48 -22.14 22.45 28.75
CA VAL A 48 -21.90 23.46 29.79
C VAL A 48 -23.12 24.37 29.78
N GLY A 49 -23.88 24.33 30.86
CA GLY A 49 -25.10 25.11 31.03
C GLY A 49 -24.82 26.61 31.03
N SER A 50 -24.93 27.24 29.86
CA SER A 50 -25.42 28.62 29.72
C SER A 50 -25.57 28.96 28.23
N VAL A 51 -26.81 29.28 27.86
CA VAL A 51 -27.30 29.97 26.67
C VAL A 51 -26.19 30.60 25.79
N CYS A 52 -25.85 29.93 24.69
CA CYS A 52 -25.21 30.55 23.54
C CYS A 52 -25.87 30.00 22.27
N ALA A 53 -26.65 30.84 21.60
CA ALA A 53 -27.30 30.48 20.35
C ALA A 53 -26.30 30.68 19.18
N GLY A 54 -25.87 29.58 18.56
CA GLY A 54 -25.11 29.60 17.30
C GLY A 54 -23.82 28.77 17.31
N LEU A 55 -23.20 28.63 16.13
CA LEU A 55 -21.97 27.87 15.85
C LEU A 55 -20.76 28.20 16.76
N ARG A 56 -20.81 29.29 17.52
CA ARG A 56 -19.76 29.73 18.45
C ARG A 56 -19.60 28.83 19.69
N CYS A 57 -20.56 27.95 19.99
CA CYS A 57 -20.43 26.98 21.09
C CYS A 57 -19.39 25.90 20.81
N PHE A 58 -19.24 25.46 19.56
CA PHE A 58 -18.31 24.37 19.25
C PHE A 58 -16.86 24.76 19.55
N ASP A 59 -16.51 26.01 19.25
CA ASP A 59 -15.18 26.56 19.47
C ASP A 59 -14.85 26.69 20.96
N TYR A 60 -15.77 27.23 21.75
CA TYR A 60 -15.56 27.46 23.18
C TYR A 60 -15.64 26.18 24.02
N THR A 61 -16.46 25.20 23.61
CA THR A 61 -16.67 23.99 24.40
C THR A 61 -15.62 22.90 24.14
N ALA A 62 -15.06 22.82 22.92
CA ALA A 62 -13.84 22.05 22.69
C ALA A 62 -12.66 22.61 23.50
N LEU A 63 -12.60 23.94 23.67
CA LEU A 63 -11.62 24.64 24.51
C LEU A 63 -11.74 24.31 25.99
N THR A 64 -12.96 24.37 26.53
CA THR A 64 -13.21 24.24 27.98
C THR A 64 -13.35 22.81 28.47
N CYS A 65 -13.78 21.86 27.63
CA CYS A 65 -13.91 20.45 28.03
C CYS A 65 -12.59 19.68 28.04
N PHE A 66 -11.56 20.17 27.33
CA PHE A 66 -10.30 19.45 27.16
C PHE A 66 -9.07 20.19 27.68
N GLY A 67 -9.07 21.53 27.71
CA GLY A 67 -7.96 22.34 28.22
C GLY A 67 -7.65 22.13 29.71
N SER A 68 -8.60 21.64 30.51
CA SER A 68 -8.39 21.39 31.94
C SER A 68 -7.92 19.96 32.26
N THR A 69 -7.97 19.03 31.31
CA THR A 69 -7.92 17.58 31.60
C THR A 69 -6.62 16.88 31.25
N CYS A 70 -5.78 17.49 30.41
CA CYS A 70 -4.51 16.90 29.95
C CYS A 70 -3.26 17.58 30.56
N GLY A 71 -3.39 18.26 31.71
CA GLY A 71 -2.30 18.96 32.41
C GLY A 71 -2.50 20.48 32.47
N ASN A 72 -2.02 21.12 33.54
CA ASN A 72 -2.28 22.51 33.94
C ASN A 72 -1.76 23.62 32.99
N ASP A 73 -1.30 23.30 31.79
CA ASP A 73 -0.84 24.29 30.82
C ASP A 73 -2.02 24.83 30.00
N TYR A 74 -2.87 25.61 30.66
CA TYR A 74 -3.86 26.50 30.04
C TYR A 74 -3.23 27.50 29.05
N PHE A 75 -1.90 27.59 29.00
CA PHE A 75 -1.21 28.67 28.31
C PHE A 75 -0.95 28.48 26.83
N THR A 76 -1.38 27.40 26.18
CA THR A 76 -1.27 27.41 24.71
C THR A 76 -2.39 26.60 24.03
N LEU A 77 -3.55 27.25 23.90
CA LEU A 77 -4.37 27.08 22.70
C LEU A 77 -3.55 27.26 21.41
N ARG A 78 -2.52 28.11 21.49
CA ARG A 78 -1.48 28.27 20.48
C ARG A 78 -0.69 26.97 20.24
N ALA A 79 -0.61 26.03 21.18
CA ALA A 79 0.05 24.73 21.08
C ALA A 79 -0.96 23.69 20.64
N PHE A 80 -2.22 23.73 21.06
CA PHE A 80 -3.22 22.89 20.39
C PHE A 80 -3.32 23.19 18.88
N ASN A 81 -3.13 24.47 18.51
CA ASN A 81 -3.12 24.93 17.11
C ASN A 81 -1.73 24.92 16.43
N SER A 82 -0.61 24.74 17.18
CA SER A 82 0.77 24.66 16.62
C SER A 82 1.52 23.36 16.90
N THR A 83 1.32 22.76 18.06
CA THR A 83 1.64 21.37 18.35
C THR A 83 0.54 20.48 17.78
N SER A 84 0.70 20.18 16.50
CA SER A 84 0.07 19.10 15.73
C SER A 84 0.18 17.69 16.35
N ASP A 85 0.34 17.56 17.68
CA ASP A 85 0.66 16.33 18.38
C ASP A 85 -0.61 15.57 18.79
N SER A 86 -1.39 15.26 17.76
CA SER A 86 -2.59 14.42 17.80
C SER A 86 -2.42 13.07 18.51
N GLU A 87 -1.20 12.56 18.63
CA GLU A 87 -0.89 11.32 19.37
C GLU A 87 -1.17 11.53 20.86
N LYS A 88 -0.77 12.68 21.43
CA LYS A 88 -1.09 13.05 22.81
C LYS A 88 -2.58 13.33 23.02
N TRP A 89 -3.25 13.91 22.02
CA TRP A 89 -4.69 14.15 22.09
C TRP A 89 -5.48 12.84 22.12
N ALA A 90 -5.20 11.93 21.17
CA ALA A 90 -5.83 10.63 21.13
C ALA A 90 -5.53 9.87 22.43
N GLN A 91 -4.27 9.87 22.88
CA GLN A 91 -3.88 9.25 24.15
C GLN A 91 -4.65 9.82 25.34
N CYS A 92 -4.86 11.15 25.42
CA CYS A 92 -5.65 11.78 26.48
C CYS A 92 -7.15 11.42 26.40
N ALA A 93 -7.73 11.42 25.20
CA ALA A 93 -9.11 10.99 25.00
C ALA A 93 -9.30 9.52 25.41
N CYS A 94 -8.31 8.66 25.14
CA CYS A 94 -8.33 7.25 25.49
C CYS A 94 -8.13 7.00 26.98
N THR A 95 -7.19 7.68 27.63
CA THR A 95 -7.03 7.55 29.09
C THR A 95 -8.24 8.07 29.86
N ARG A 96 -8.94 9.09 29.34
CA ARG A 96 -10.23 9.54 29.87
C ARG A 96 -11.33 8.49 29.64
N ALA A 97 -11.40 7.92 28.45
CA ALA A 97 -12.33 6.83 28.16
C ALA A 97 -12.04 5.59 29.01
N GLU A 98 -10.82 5.35 29.48
CA GLU A 98 -10.51 4.25 30.40
C GLU A 98 -10.86 4.55 31.86
N GLY A 99 -11.33 5.76 32.19
CA GLY A 99 -11.65 6.16 33.57
C GLY A 99 -10.43 6.32 34.48
N LYS A 100 -9.22 6.39 33.93
CA LYS A 100 -7.97 6.44 34.71
C LYS A 100 -7.66 7.81 35.33
N TYR A 101 -8.38 8.86 34.93
CA TYR A 101 -8.21 10.20 35.48
C TYR A 101 -9.55 10.77 35.95
N ASN A 102 -9.66 11.02 37.26
CA ASN A 102 -10.68 11.88 37.82
C ASN A 102 -10.32 13.32 37.51
N VAL A 103 -11.02 13.93 36.56
CA VAL A 103 -10.87 15.34 36.23
C VAL A 103 -11.48 16.15 37.36
N TYR A 104 -10.64 16.64 38.26
CA TYR A 104 -11.03 17.66 39.22
C TYR A 104 -11.12 19.01 38.50
N ASN A 105 -12.30 19.34 37.98
CA ASN A 105 -12.56 20.68 37.46
C ASN A 105 -13.21 21.54 38.55
N ILE A 106 -12.74 22.77 38.72
CA ILE A 106 -13.07 23.66 39.84
C ILE A 106 -14.51 24.20 39.76
N VAL A 107 -15.20 24.03 38.62
CA VAL A 107 -16.51 24.70 38.39
C VAL A 107 -17.69 23.73 38.19
N SER A 108 -17.46 22.46 37.85
CA SER A 108 -18.42 21.35 37.94
C SER A 108 -17.70 20.11 37.39
N PRO A 109 -17.69 18.96 38.08
CA PRO A 109 -17.11 17.75 37.54
C PRO A 109 -17.92 17.34 36.31
N LEU A 110 -17.32 17.44 35.12
CA LEU A 110 -17.80 16.69 33.97
C LEU A 110 -17.75 15.23 34.40
N GLY A 111 -18.92 14.61 34.52
CA GLY A 111 -19.02 13.18 34.81
C GLY A 111 -18.21 12.36 33.81
N PRO A 112 -17.87 11.11 34.13
CA PRO A 112 -17.30 10.20 33.14
C PRO A 112 -18.18 10.18 31.89
N PRO A 113 -17.60 10.08 30.68
CA PRO A 113 -18.39 9.92 29.47
C PRO A 113 -19.38 8.77 29.67
N ASN A 114 -20.61 8.94 29.19
CA ASN A 114 -21.58 7.86 29.30
C ASN A 114 -21.09 6.65 28.49
N SER A 115 -21.64 5.46 28.75
CA SER A 115 -21.16 4.21 28.12
C SER A 115 -21.16 4.25 26.58
N THR A 116 -22.05 5.04 25.97
CA THR A 116 -22.15 5.20 24.52
C THR A 116 -21.04 6.09 23.98
N GLU A 117 -20.74 7.20 24.64
CA GLU A 117 -19.63 8.10 24.32
C GLU A 117 -18.28 7.41 24.53
N GLN A 118 -18.13 6.72 25.65
CA GLN A 118 -16.93 5.96 25.99
C GLN A 118 -16.65 4.89 24.92
N ARG A 119 -17.68 4.16 24.48
CA ARG A 119 -17.57 3.22 23.36
C ARG A 119 -17.23 3.92 22.06
N TRP A 120 -17.88 5.03 21.72
CA TRP A 120 -17.56 5.77 20.49
C TRP A 120 -16.12 6.30 20.48
N ILE A 121 -15.64 6.89 21.58
CA ILE A 121 -14.25 7.39 21.70
C ILE A 121 -13.28 6.21 21.59
N THR A 122 -13.54 5.12 22.30
CA THR A 122 -12.68 3.93 22.27
C THR A 122 -12.62 3.34 20.86
N ASP A 123 -13.78 3.17 20.21
CA ASP A 123 -13.89 2.56 18.89
C ASP A 123 -13.39 3.50 17.78
N ASN A 124 -13.56 4.81 17.89
CA ASN A 124 -13.25 5.72 16.77
C ASN A 124 -11.91 6.41 16.93
N VAL A 125 -11.53 6.74 18.16
CA VAL A 125 -10.31 7.49 18.47
C VAL A 125 -9.19 6.55 18.91
N CYS A 126 -9.49 5.59 19.80
CA CYS A 126 -8.44 4.80 20.46
C CYS A 126 -7.98 3.60 19.66
N THR A 127 -8.91 2.90 19.03
CA THR A 127 -8.61 1.69 18.25
C THR A 127 -8.28 1.99 16.78
N GLY A 128 -8.43 3.25 16.34
CA GLY A 128 -8.15 3.66 14.96
C GLY A 128 -9.16 3.15 13.93
N LEU A 129 -10.21 2.45 14.35
CA LEU A 129 -11.27 1.88 13.50
C LEU A 129 -11.96 2.96 12.64
N ALA A 130 -12.11 4.19 13.13
CA ALA A 130 -12.67 5.30 12.33
C ALA A 130 -11.86 5.62 11.07
N TYR A 131 -10.57 5.29 11.07
CA TYR A 131 -9.67 5.48 9.95
C TYR A 131 -9.52 4.22 9.11
N THR A 132 -10.03 3.06 9.53
CA THR A 132 -10.01 1.86 8.70
C THR A 132 -11.15 1.93 7.69
N PRO A 133 -10.92 1.62 6.40
CA PRO A 133 -11.98 1.73 5.41
C PRO A 133 -13.05 0.65 5.57
N TRP A 134 -12.71 -0.49 6.14
CA TRP A 134 -13.59 -1.64 6.25
C TRP A 134 -14.43 -1.60 7.53
N THR A 135 -15.68 -2.07 7.43
CA THR A 135 -16.58 -2.27 8.58
C THR A 135 -16.38 -3.61 9.29
N TRP A 136 -15.36 -4.38 8.86
CA TRP A 136 -15.05 -5.70 9.35
C TRP A 136 -13.64 -5.75 9.93
N SER A 137 -13.40 -6.70 10.82
CA SER A 137 -12.13 -6.90 11.53
C SER A 137 -11.68 -8.36 11.40
N VAL A 138 -10.41 -8.65 11.69
CA VAL A 138 -9.91 -10.02 11.84
C VAL A 138 -9.42 -10.15 13.27
N GLN A 139 -10.31 -10.40 14.21
CA GLN A 139 -9.97 -10.47 15.63
C GLN A 139 -10.57 -11.72 16.28
N PRO A 140 -9.96 -12.25 17.34
CA PRO A 140 -10.53 -13.33 18.13
C PRO A 140 -11.79 -12.85 18.86
N GLN A 141 -12.74 -13.75 19.09
CA GLN A 141 -13.96 -13.46 19.85
C GLN A 141 -13.63 -13.11 21.31
N ASP A 142 -12.59 -13.72 21.88
CA ASP A 142 -12.07 -13.42 23.20
C ASP A 142 -10.66 -12.84 23.09
N ALA A 143 -10.58 -11.51 23.13
CA ALA A 143 -9.32 -10.77 23.07
C ALA A 143 -8.41 -11.05 24.28
N ALA A 144 -8.95 -11.46 25.43
CA ALA A 144 -8.15 -11.71 26.63
C ALA A 144 -7.36 -13.02 26.55
N SER A 145 -7.88 -14.02 25.82
CA SER A 145 -7.27 -15.34 25.70
C SER A 145 -6.19 -15.44 24.61
N THR A 146 -6.18 -14.51 23.65
CA THR A 146 -5.40 -14.66 22.41
C THR A 146 -4.43 -13.51 22.22
N ASN A 147 -3.13 -13.82 22.27
CA ASN A 147 -2.07 -12.84 22.02
C ASN A 147 -1.95 -12.50 20.53
N CYS A 148 -2.35 -11.29 20.16
CA CYS A 148 -2.23 -10.80 18.79
C CYS A 148 -0.78 -10.52 18.38
N PRO A 149 -0.37 -10.88 17.15
CA PRO A 149 0.96 -10.53 16.67
C PRO A 149 1.05 -9.01 16.49
N SER A 150 2.16 -8.41 16.93
CA SER A 150 2.42 -6.98 16.68
C SER A 150 2.52 -6.68 15.18
N ALA A 151 2.21 -5.44 14.79
CA ALA A 151 2.34 -4.98 13.41
C ALA A 151 3.76 -5.22 12.84
N SER A 152 4.81 -5.01 13.65
CA SER A 152 6.20 -5.31 13.26
C SER A 152 6.39 -6.79 12.97
N ARG A 153 5.86 -7.69 13.78
CA ARG A 153 5.96 -9.15 13.56
C ARG A 153 5.26 -9.57 12.27
N ILE A 154 4.10 -8.98 11.95
CA ILE A 154 3.37 -9.22 10.69
C ILE A 154 4.24 -8.77 9.49
N LEU A 155 4.73 -7.53 9.51
CA LEU A 155 5.54 -6.97 8.43
C LEU A 155 6.88 -7.70 8.26
N THR A 156 7.56 -8.05 9.35
CA THR A 156 8.78 -8.85 9.31
C THR A 156 8.51 -10.22 8.68
N THR A 157 7.39 -10.86 9.00
CA THR A 157 7.03 -12.15 8.38
C THR A 157 6.81 -11.98 6.87
N PHE A 158 6.13 -10.92 6.43
CA PHE A 158 5.98 -10.63 5.00
C PHE A 158 7.32 -10.39 4.31
N ALA A 159 8.25 -9.68 4.97
CA ALA A 159 9.58 -9.42 4.42
C ALA A 159 10.37 -10.73 4.28
N LEU A 160 10.39 -11.57 5.32
CA LEU A 160 11.07 -12.86 5.30
C LEU A 160 10.51 -13.80 4.23
N VAL A 161 9.19 -13.88 4.11
CA VAL A 161 8.53 -14.69 3.07
C VAL A 161 8.88 -14.18 1.68
N ASN A 162 8.85 -12.87 1.44
CA ASN A 162 9.25 -12.29 0.16
C ASN A 162 10.72 -12.57 -0.19
N ILE A 163 11.62 -12.46 0.78
CA ILE A 163 13.04 -12.79 0.61
C ILE A 163 13.19 -14.26 0.23
N ALA A 164 12.57 -15.17 0.98
CA ALA A 164 12.62 -16.60 0.73
C ALA A 164 12.07 -16.95 -0.66
N VAL A 165 10.89 -16.43 -1.02
CA VAL A 165 10.28 -16.64 -2.34
C VAL A 165 11.12 -16.03 -3.46
N GLY A 166 11.74 -14.87 -3.24
CA GLY A 166 12.64 -14.25 -4.20
C GLY A 166 13.87 -15.12 -4.50
N PHE A 167 14.59 -15.55 -3.45
CA PHE A 167 15.77 -16.41 -3.61
C PHE A 167 15.43 -17.76 -4.23
N LEU A 168 14.42 -18.46 -3.70
CA LEU A 168 14.02 -19.74 -4.24
C LEU A 168 13.45 -19.59 -5.65
N GLY A 169 12.75 -18.49 -5.94
CA GLY A 169 12.30 -18.12 -7.28
C GLY A 169 13.45 -17.95 -8.26
N LEU A 170 14.61 -17.41 -7.85
CA LEU A 170 15.80 -17.37 -8.72
C LEU A 170 16.35 -18.77 -8.97
N CYS A 171 16.46 -19.60 -7.94
CA CYS A 171 16.95 -20.97 -8.09
C CYS A 171 16.05 -21.80 -9.02
N PHE A 172 14.73 -21.75 -8.78
CA PHE A 172 13.73 -22.50 -9.51
C PHE A 172 13.27 -21.82 -10.78
N GLY A 173 13.50 -20.53 -10.98
CA GLY A 173 13.23 -19.84 -12.23
C GLY A 173 14.28 -20.12 -13.30
N HIS A 174 15.44 -20.65 -12.92
CA HIS A 174 16.54 -20.93 -13.82
C HIS A 174 16.25 -22.18 -14.68
N ARG A 175 16.04 -21.98 -15.99
CA ARG A 175 15.67 -23.04 -16.95
C ARG A 175 16.51 -24.34 -16.83
N LYS A 176 17.85 -24.25 -16.76
CA LYS A 176 18.73 -25.44 -16.63
C LYS A 176 18.55 -26.19 -15.31
N VAL A 177 18.32 -25.47 -14.20
CA VAL A 177 18.09 -26.09 -12.89
C VAL A 177 16.78 -26.87 -12.93
N LEU A 178 15.72 -26.26 -13.49
CA LEU A 178 14.44 -26.94 -13.68
C LEU A 178 14.53 -28.14 -14.61
N ASN A 179 15.26 -28.03 -15.72
CA ASN A 179 15.46 -29.16 -16.62
C ASN A 179 16.11 -30.34 -15.92
N LYS A 180 17.07 -30.08 -15.02
CA LYS A 180 17.70 -31.12 -14.21
C LYS A 180 16.74 -31.71 -13.16
N ILE A 181 16.02 -30.87 -12.41
CA ILE A 181 15.10 -31.31 -11.35
C ILE A 181 13.91 -32.08 -11.92
N SER A 182 13.37 -31.63 -13.06
CA SER A 182 12.22 -32.24 -13.72
C SER A 182 12.60 -33.41 -14.65
N MET A 183 13.86 -33.86 -14.64
CA MET A 183 14.36 -34.93 -15.51
C MET A 183 14.05 -34.69 -16.99
N GLY A 184 14.16 -33.44 -17.42
CA GLY A 184 13.92 -33.02 -18.79
C GLY A 184 12.45 -32.74 -19.14
N LEU A 185 11.49 -32.90 -18.22
CA LEU A 185 10.08 -32.61 -18.49
C LEU A 185 9.82 -31.11 -18.71
N LEU A 186 10.43 -30.27 -17.86
CA LEU A 186 10.35 -28.81 -17.91
C LEU A 186 11.70 -28.20 -18.34
N GLY A 187 11.69 -26.93 -18.71
CA GLY A 187 12.87 -26.12 -19.00
C GLY A 187 13.58 -26.49 -20.31
N LYS A 188 12.88 -27.09 -21.27
CA LYS A 188 13.46 -27.36 -22.60
C LYS A 188 13.63 -26.05 -23.37
N PRO A 189 14.79 -25.81 -24.01
CA PRO A 189 14.95 -24.69 -24.92
C PRO A 189 13.88 -24.71 -26.03
N GLY A 190 13.29 -23.56 -26.36
CA GLY A 190 12.28 -23.46 -27.41
C GLY A 190 10.90 -24.04 -27.07
N SER A 191 10.67 -24.45 -25.82
CA SER A 191 9.33 -24.83 -25.35
C SER A 191 8.33 -23.68 -25.57
N THR A 192 7.10 -24.03 -25.95
CA THR A 192 5.99 -23.05 -26.10
C THR A 192 5.10 -22.98 -24.86
N ALA A 193 5.41 -23.75 -23.82
CA ALA A 193 4.59 -23.83 -22.61
C ALA A 193 4.49 -22.48 -21.89
N TRP A 194 5.50 -21.61 -22.03
CA TRP A 194 5.51 -20.26 -21.42
C TRP A 194 4.29 -19.41 -21.75
N LYS A 195 3.60 -19.69 -22.86
CA LYS A 195 2.37 -19.01 -23.27
C LYS A 195 1.21 -19.22 -22.29
N TYR A 196 1.22 -20.32 -21.54
CA TYR A 196 0.11 -20.72 -20.66
C TYR A 196 0.52 -20.90 -19.21
N THR A 197 1.81 -21.10 -18.89
CA THR A 197 2.26 -21.35 -17.49
C THR A 197 1.99 -20.19 -16.54
N TRP A 198 1.88 -18.96 -17.05
CA TRP A 198 1.47 -17.80 -16.25
C TRP A 198 0.08 -17.96 -15.62
N LEU A 199 -0.84 -18.70 -16.26
CA LEU A 199 -2.16 -19.01 -15.69
C LEU A 199 -2.02 -19.84 -14.41
N ILE A 200 -1.06 -20.76 -14.38
CA ILE A 200 -0.81 -21.60 -13.21
C ILE A 200 -0.23 -20.75 -12.08
N THR A 201 0.70 -19.84 -12.38
CA THR A 201 1.22 -18.90 -11.39
C THR A 201 0.13 -18.01 -10.81
N VAL A 202 -0.77 -17.47 -11.64
CA VAL A 202 -1.95 -16.72 -11.17
C VAL A 202 -2.83 -17.60 -10.28
N ALA A 203 -3.19 -18.79 -10.75
CA ALA A 203 -4.06 -19.71 -10.01
C ALA A 203 -3.47 -20.08 -8.65
N MET A 204 -2.15 -20.31 -8.57
CA MET A 204 -1.47 -20.58 -7.31
C MET A 204 -1.48 -19.38 -6.36
N GLN A 205 -1.25 -18.16 -6.86
CA GLN A 205 -1.29 -16.96 -6.01
C GLN A 205 -2.71 -16.66 -5.51
N VAL A 206 -3.73 -16.85 -6.36
CA VAL A 206 -5.14 -16.75 -5.99
C VAL A 206 -5.50 -17.81 -4.96
N GLY A 207 -5.13 -19.07 -5.21
CA GLY A 207 -5.36 -20.19 -4.30
C GLY A 207 -4.72 -19.97 -2.93
N ALA A 208 -3.49 -19.44 -2.88
CA ALA A 208 -2.81 -19.13 -1.63
C ALA A 208 -3.57 -18.09 -0.79
N ASN A 209 -4.07 -17.01 -1.41
CA ASN A 209 -4.82 -15.98 -0.70
C ASN A 209 -6.17 -16.51 -0.21
N ILE A 210 -6.87 -17.31 -1.01
CA ILE A 210 -8.14 -17.95 -0.62
C ILE A 210 -7.90 -18.92 0.54
N LEU A 211 -6.89 -19.77 0.44
CA LEU A 211 -6.57 -20.75 1.49
C LEU A 211 -6.18 -20.07 2.80
N ILE A 212 -5.42 -18.97 2.75
CA ILE A 212 -5.11 -18.16 3.93
C ILE A 212 -6.39 -17.57 4.53
N ALA A 213 -7.28 -16.99 3.72
CA ALA A 213 -8.55 -16.45 4.20
C ALA A 213 -9.45 -17.54 4.82
N LEU A 214 -9.48 -18.74 4.23
CA LEU A 214 -10.16 -19.92 4.76
C LEU A 214 -9.55 -20.37 6.09
N LEU A 215 -8.23 -20.46 6.19
CA LEU A 215 -7.52 -20.83 7.41
C LEU A 215 -7.84 -19.86 8.56
N ILE A 216 -7.83 -18.55 8.28
CA ILE A 216 -8.18 -17.53 9.26
C ILE A 216 -9.63 -17.70 9.71
N ARG A 217 -10.57 -17.87 8.77
CA ARG A 217 -11.99 -18.04 9.10
C ARG A 217 -12.32 -19.35 9.81
N ALA A 218 -11.56 -20.42 9.54
CA ALA A 218 -11.75 -21.73 10.15
C ALA A 218 -11.09 -21.85 11.54
N THR A 219 -10.25 -20.89 11.94
CA THR A 219 -9.64 -20.90 13.27
C THR A 219 -10.72 -20.63 14.33
N PRO A 220 -10.87 -21.46 15.37
CA PRO A 220 -11.88 -21.24 16.41
C PRO A 220 -11.78 -19.85 17.04
N GLY A 221 -12.92 -19.18 17.21
CA GLY A 221 -12.98 -17.80 17.70
C GLY A 221 -12.71 -16.72 16.65
N TYR A 222 -12.37 -17.09 15.41
CA TYR A 222 -12.24 -16.17 14.28
C TYR A 222 -13.36 -16.43 13.26
N GLY A 223 -13.83 -15.38 12.56
CA GLY A 223 -14.71 -15.53 11.39
C GLY A 223 -16.11 -14.93 11.47
N HIS A 224 -16.40 -14.13 12.50
CA HIS A 224 -17.74 -13.54 12.67
C HIS A 224 -17.98 -12.24 11.88
N SER A 225 -16.93 -11.45 11.58
CA SER A 225 -17.08 -10.09 11.06
C SER A 225 -16.76 -9.92 9.58
N PHE A 226 -16.07 -10.86 8.92
CA PHE A 226 -15.62 -10.73 7.53
C PHE A 226 -16.03 -11.92 6.66
N THR A 227 -16.14 -11.67 5.35
CA THR A 227 -16.30 -12.74 4.35
C THR A 227 -14.95 -13.18 3.78
N ILE A 228 -14.86 -14.43 3.31
CA ILE A 228 -13.65 -14.96 2.66
C ILE A 228 -13.25 -14.09 1.47
N ALA A 229 -14.23 -13.64 0.67
CA ALA A 229 -13.99 -12.79 -0.49
C ALA A 229 -13.38 -11.44 -0.10
N GLN A 230 -13.91 -10.75 0.91
CA GLN A 230 -13.37 -9.47 1.39
C GLN A 230 -11.91 -9.62 1.86
N LEU A 231 -11.63 -10.65 2.67
CA LEU A 231 -10.28 -10.88 3.16
C LEU A 231 -9.33 -11.29 2.03
N THR A 232 -9.78 -12.12 1.09
CA THR A 232 -9.00 -12.51 -0.09
C THR A 232 -8.63 -11.29 -0.95
N LEU A 233 -9.59 -10.39 -1.18
CA LEU A 233 -9.35 -9.13 -1.92
C LEU A 233 -8.33 -8.24 -1.19
N LEU A 234 -8.39 -8.16 0.13
CA LEU A 234 -7.35 -7.46 0.90
C LEU A 234 -5.97 -8.14 0.73
N LEU A 235 -5.92 -9.47 0.81
CA LEU A 235 -4.68 -10.25 0.68
C LEU A 235 -4.06 -10.17 -0.72
N PHE A 236 -4.83 -9.82 -1.76
CA PHE A 236 -4.27 -9.54 -3.08
C PHE A 236 -3.34 -8.33 -3.09
N ALA A 237 -3.62 -7.31 -2.25
CA ALA A 237 -2.82 -6.11 -2.10
C ALA A 237 -1.50 -6.33 -1.33
N ARG A 238 -1.16 -7.56 -0.92
CA ARG A 238 0.11 -7.82 -0.23
C ARG A 238 1.30 -7.52 -1.14
N PRO A 239 2.38 -6.90 -0.61
CA PRO A 239 3.56 -6.62 -1.42
C PRO A 239 4.26 -7.92 -1.84
N ARG A 240 4.54 -8.05 -3.14
CA ARG A 240 5.24 -9.21 -3.73
C ARG A 240 6.49 -8.78 -4.48
N ILE A 241 7.65 -9.31 -4.11
CA ILE A 241 8.93 -8.96 -4.75
C ILE A 241 9.23 -9.79 -6.02
N GLY A 242 8.47 -10.88 -6.24
CA GLY A 242 8.78 -11.88 -7.26
C GLY A 242 8.93 -11.33 -8.69
N CYS A 243 8.05 -10.42 -9.11
CA CYS A 243 8.13 -9.80 -10.44
C CYS A 243 9.44 -9.00 -10.62
N PHE A 244 9.81 -8.19 -9.63
CA PHE A 244 11.04 -7.41 -9.67
C PHE A 244 12.28 -8.32 -9.75
N VAL A 245 12.33 -9.36 -8.91
CA VAL A 245 13.43 -10.33 -8.92
C VAL A 245 13.53 -11.04 -10.26
N ALA A 246 12.40 -11.45 -10.85
CA ALA A 246 12.38 -12.13 -12.13
C ALA A 246 12.84 -11.23 -13.30
N LEU A 247 12.36 -9.98 -13.34
CA LEU A 247 12.78 -9.00 -14.34
C LEU A 247 14.27 -8.65 -14.19
N ALA A 248 14.76 -8.47 -12.96
CA ALA A 248 16.18 -8.22 -12.68
C ALA A 248 17.05 -9.41 -13.11
N ALA A 249 16.59 -10.65 -12.93
CA ALA A 249 17.31 -11.85 -13.36
C ALA A 249 17.35 -12.00 -14.89
N ALA A 250 16.30 -11.60 -15.60
CA ALA A 250 16.25 -11.61 -17.06
C ALA A 250 17.06 -10.46 -17.70
N TYR A 251 17.25 -9.35 -16.98
CA TYR A 251 17.86 -8.13 -17.51
C TYR A 251 19.26 -8.33 -18.16
N PRO A 252 20.24 -9.01 -17.54
CA PRO A 252 21.56 -9.20 -18.14
C PRO A 252 21.53 -9.99 -19.46
N SER A 253 20.47 -10.77 -19.67
CA SER A 253 20.38 -11.69 -20.79
C SER A 253 19.47 -11.21 -21.91
N ILE A 254 19.02 -9.95 -21.91
CA ILE A 254 18.15 -9.39 -22.97
C ILE A 254 18.78 -9.49 -24.38
N SER A 255 20.11 -9.63 -24.50
CA SER A 255 20.79 -9.80 -25.79
C SER A 255 21.01 -11.27 -26.23
N SER A 256 20.66 -12.26 -25.41
CA SER A 256 20.90 -13.69 -25.67
C SER A 256 19.74 -14.57 -25.18
N ASP A 257 19.69 -15.86 -25.55
CA ASP A 257 18.63 -16.79 -25.08
C ASP A 257 18.66 -16.93 -23.54
N SER A 258 17.94 -16.05 -22.84
CA SER A 258 17.94 -15.99 -21.39
C SER A 258 17.38 -17.26 -20.79
N VAL A 259 18.02 -17.69 -19.72
CA VAL A 259 17.54 -18.81 -18.89
C VAL A 259 16.38 -18.39 -17.97
N TYR A 260 16.03 -17.10 -17.94
CA TYR A 260 14.99 -16.54 -17.07
C TYR A 260 13.83 -15.86 -17.82
N ASP A 261 13.79 -15.86 -19.15
CA ASP A 261 12.74 -15.13 -19.90
C ASP A 261 11.33 -15.62 -19.58
N SER A 262 11.12 -16.95 -19.56
CA SER A 262 9.80 -17.52 -19.23
C SER A 262 9.41 -17.26 -17.77
N PHE A 263 10.39 -17.29 -16.86
CA PHE A 263 10.20 -16.93 -15.46
C PHE A 263 9.78 -15.46 -15.31
N ALA A 264 10.50 -14.53 -15.95
CA ALA A 264 10.19 -13.10 -15.94
C ALA A 264 8.82 -12.80 -16.54
N PHE A 265 8.52 -13.37 -17.70
CA PHE A 265 7.22 -13.19 -18.36
C PHE A 265 6.06 -13.69 -17.50
N THR A 266 6.20 -14.90 -16.95
CA THR A 266 5.17 -15.51 -16.11
C THR A 266 4.89 -14.68 -14.85
N HIS A 267 5.94 -14.23 -14.15
CA HIS A 267 5.79 -13.40 -12.96
C HIS A 267 5.24 -12.01 -13.28
N PHE A 268 5.63 -11.42 -14.41
CA PHE A 268 5.09 -10.15 -14.89
C PHE A 268 3.58 -10.24 -15.14
N MET A 269 3.13 -11.25 -15.89
CA MET A 269 1.70 -11.46 -16.16
C MET A 269 0.92 -11.77 -14.89
N GLY A 270 1.50 -12.60 -14.01
CA GLY A 270 0.92 -12.90 -12.71
C GLY A 270 0.69 -11.65 -11.87
N GLU A 271 1.68 -10.77 -11.83
CA GLU A 271 1.60 -9.52 -11.08
C GLU A 271 0.52 -8.59 -11.66
N ILE A 272 0.41 -8.45 -12.98
CA ILE A 272 -0.66 -7.65 -13.60
C ILE A 272 -2.04 -8.11 -13.13
N VAL A 273 -2.32 -9.41 -13.18
CA VAL A 273 -3.62 -9.95 -12.76
C VAL A 273 -3.86 -9.70 -11.28
N LEU A 274 -2.85 -9.92 -10.44
CA LEU A 274 -2.98 -9.72 -9.00
C LEU A 274 -3.16 -8.24 -8.63
N GLN A 275 -2.55 -7.31 -9.37
CA GLN A 275 -2.75 -5.87 -9.20
C GLN A 275 -4.17 -5.46 -9.56
N ILE A 276 -4.76 -6.05 -10.62
CA ILE A 276 -6.19 -5.87 -10.95
C ILE A 276 -7.08 -6.37 -9.81
N LEU A 277 -6.78 -7.55 -9.25
CA LEU A 277 -7.54 -8.12 -8.14
C LEU A 277 -7.35 -7.37 -6.81
N ALA A 278 -6.23 -6.67 -6.62
CA ALA A 278 -5.97 -5.81 -5.46
C ALA A 278 -6.68 -4.45 -5.55
N ALA A 279 -6.98 -3.99 -6.77
CA ALA A 279 -7.53 -2.67 -7.04
C ALA A 279 -8.81 -2.34 -6.24
N PRO A 280 -9.79 -3.25 -6.03
CA PRO A 280 -10.98 -2.94 -5.25
C PRO A 280 -10.67 -2.51 -3.81
N SER A 281 -9.77 -3.22 -3.13
CA SER A 281 -9.40 -2.93 -1.73
C SER A 281 -8.63 -1.61 -1.59
N ILE A 282 -7.64 -1.40 -2.46
CA ILE A 282 -6.81 -0.18 -2.45
C ILE A 282 -7.62 1.03 -2.91
N GLY A 283 -8.41 0.87 -3.96
CA GLY A 283 -9.30 1.91 -4.50
C GLY A 283 -10.36 2.34 -3.49
N TYR A 284 -10.93 1.40 -2.72
CA TYR A 284 -11.86 1.72 -1.65
C TYR A 284 -11.20 2.57 -0.53
N ALA A 285 -9.99 2.23 -0.12
CA ALA A 285 -9.23 3.03 0.84
C ALA A 285 -8.94 4.45 0.30
N ALA A 286 -8.50 4.57 -0.95
CA ALA A 286 -8.24 5.86 -1.58
C ALA A 286 -9.51 6.71 -1.73
N ALA A 287 -10.64 6.09 -2.11
CA ALA A 287 -11.93 6.77 -2.25
C ALA A 287 -12.44 7.29 -0.90
N LEU A 288 -12.28 6.52 0.18
CA LEU A 288 -12.61 6.98 1.53
C LEU A 288 -11.73 8.17 1.94
N ALA A 289 -10.42 8.09 1.71
CA ALA A 289 -9.50 9.19 2.00
C ALA A 289 -9.85 10.47 1.25
N ALA A 290 -10.23 10.35 -0.03
CA ALA A 290 -10.69 11.48 -0.82
C ALA A 290 -11.99 12.07 -0.26
N LYS A 291 -13.00 11.24 0.03
CA LYS A 291 -14.29 11.67 0.57
C LYS A 291 -14.16 12.38 1.93
N LYS A 292 -13.23 11.92 2.78
CA LYS A 292 -12.98 12.49 4.10
C LYS A 292 -11.96 13.63 4.08
N GLY A 293 -11.32 13.91 2.95
CA GLY A 293 -10.26 14.92 2.83
C GLY A 293 -8.98 14.56 3.58
N PHE A 294 -8.72 13.27 3.82
CA PHE A 294 -7.54 12.76 4.54
C PHE A 294 -6.23 12.99 3.79
N LEU A 295 -6.30 13.16 2.46
CA LEU A 295 -5.13 13.46 1.62
C LEU A 295 -4.71 14.94 1.71
N LEU A 296 -5.51 15.82 2.34
CA LEU A 296 -5.16 17.22 2.54
C LEU A 296 -4.16 17.36 3.70
N LYS A 297 -3.11 18.16 3.48
CA LYS A 297 -2.06 18.42 4.47
C LYS A 297 -2.67 18.94 5.78
N GLY A 298 -2.27 18.34 6.91
CA GLY A 298 -2.69 18.76 8.24
C GLY A 298 -4.06 18.27 8.71
N ARG A 299 -4.81 17.52 7.88
CA ARG A 299 -6.10 16.95 8.32
C ARG A 299 -5.95 15.60 8.96
N LEU A 300 -5.22 14.70 8.30
CA LEU A 300 -4.91 13.41 8.88
C LEU A 300 -3.71 13.54 9.82
N HIS A 301 -3.80 12.89 10.94
CA HIS A 301 -2.90 13.11 12.07
C HIS A 301 -2.17 11.82 12.44
N ASN A 302 -2.93 10.73 12.57
CA ASN A 302 -2.42 9.38 12.78
C ASN A 302 -1.39 8.97 11.70
N LYS A 303 -0.18 8.61 12.15
CA LYS A 303 0.96 8.25 11.29
C LYS A 303 0.70 7.02 10.41
N TYR A 304 -0.02 6.02 10.92
CA TYR A 304 -0.33 4.80 10.20
C TYR A 304 -1.44 5.01 9.16
N ALA A 305 -2.46 5.80 9.50
CA ALA A 305 -3.48 6.21 8.54
C ALA A 305 -2.86 6.99 7.37
N LYS A 306 -1.92 7.92 7.65
CA LYS A 306 -1.15 8.63 6.61
C LYS A 306 -0.41 7.67 5.69
N LEU A 307 0.26 6.68 6.28
CA LEU A 307 1.01 5.68 5.52
C LEU A 307 0.08 4.82 4.65
N MET A 308 -1.06 4.38 5.19
CA MET A 308 -2.04 3.55 4.49
C MET A 308 -2.66 4.29 3.30
N TYR A 309 -3.23 5.47 3.56
CA TYR A 309 -3.91 6.27 2.53
C TYR A 309 -2.93 6.90 1.54
N GLY A 310 -1.74 7.31 2.01
CA GLY A 310 -0.65 7.75 1.14
C GLY A 310 -0.17 6.63 0.23
N GLY A 311 -0.01 5.41 0.75
CA GLY A 311 0.31 4.21 -0.04
C GLY A 311 -0.76 3.88 -1.07
N ALA A 312 -2.04 3.94 -0.70
CA ALA A 312 -3.16 3.71 -1.62
C ALA A 312 -3.21 4.76 -2.75
N PHE A 313 -3.03 6.04 -2.42
CA PHE A 313 -2.96 7.11 -3.41
C PHE A 313 -1.75 6.97 -4.32
N PHE A 314 -0.57 6.69 -3.75
CA PHE A 314 0.66 6.45 -4.51
C PHE A 314 0.51 5.27 -5.47
N TRP A 315 -0.15 4.19 -5.03
CA TRP A 315 -0.46 3.03 -5.87
C TRP A 315 -1.35 3.40 -7.07
N LEU A 316 -2.38 4.22 -6.87
CA LEU A 316 -3.25 4.69 -7.96
C LEU A 316 -2.47 5.53 -8.98
N CYS A 317 -1.67 6.49 -8.51
CA CYS A 317 -0.83 7.31 -9.39
C CYS A 317 0.17 6.46 -10.18
N ALA A 318 0.85 5.52 -9.51
CA ALA A 318 1.76 4.59 -10.16
C ALA A 318 1.03 3.72 -11.19
N SER A 319 -0.14 3.17 -10.85
CA SER A 319 -0.94 2.33 -11.76
C SER A 319 -1.41 3.08 -13.01
N ILE A 320 -1.86 4.33 -12.87
CA ILE A 320 -2.22 5.19 -14.01
C ILE A 320 -1.00 5.38 -14.92
N PHE A 321 0.16 5.67 -14.34
CA PHE A 321 1.40 5.81 -15.09
C PHE A 321 1.81 4.51 -15.81
N VAL A 322 1.64 3.34 -15.18
CA VAL A 322 1.85 2.02 -15.81
C VAL A 322 0.94 1.82 -17.02
N ILE A 323 -0.35 2.06 -16.84
CA ILE A 323 -1.34 1.86 -17.90
C ILE A 323 -1.07 2.82 -19.06
N THR A 324 -0.80 4.10 -18.80
CA THR A 324 -0.52 5.07 -19.86
C THR A 324 0.75 4.76 -20.62
N ALA A 325 1.84 4.37 -19.95
CA ALA A 325 3.07 3.98 -20.63
C ALA A 325 2.90 2.69 -21.45
N ALA A 326 2.14 1.71 -20.95
CA ALA A 326 1.84 0.48 -21.67
C ALA A 326 1.01 0.76 -22.94
N LEU A 327 -0.03 1.59 -22.84
CA LEU A 327 -0.84 2.02 -23.99
C LEU A 327 -0.01 2.79 -25.00
N TRP A 328 0.82 3.72 -24.54
CA TRP A 328 1.75 4.47 -25.39
C TRP A 328 2.69 3.54 -26.15
N TYR A 329 3.28 2.56 -25.47
CA TYR A 329 4.15 1.56 -26.10
C TYR A 329 3.43 0.73 -27.16
N ILE A 330 2.20 0.27 -26.86
CA ILE A 330 1.38 -0.49 -27.82
C ILE A 330 1.08 0.35 -29.07
N ILE A 331 0.62 1.60 -28.89
CA ILE A 331 0.33 2.53 -29.99
C ILE A 331 1.57 2.78 -30.83
N TRP A 332 2.71 3.09 -30.19
CA TRP A 332 3.99 3.30 -30.85
C TRP A 332 4.41 2.09 -31.68
N ARG A 333 4.32 0.88 -31.12
CA ARG A 333 4.59 -0.37 -31.84
C ARG A 333 3.67 -0.55 -33.04
N LEU A 334 2.36 -0.35 -32.90
CA LEU A 334 1.40 -0.51 -34.00
C LEU A 334 1.65 0.48 -35.15
N ILE A 335 2.03 1.72 -34.84
CA ILE A 335 2.34 2.75 -35.84
C ILE A 335 3.68 2.45 -36.54
N PHE A 336 4.72 2.13 -35.76
CA PHE A 336 6.07 1.96 -36.30
C PHE A 336 6.21 0.66 -37.10
N LEU A 337 5.60 -0.44 -36.66
CA LEU A 337 5.66 -1.72 -37.39
C LEU A 337 5.00 -1.62 -38.77
N LYS A 338 3.87 -0.91 -38.89
CA LYS A 338 3.24 -0.62 -40.19
C LYS A 338 4.16 0.15 -41.14
N LYS A 339 5.00 1.04 -40.61
CA LYS A 339 5.94 1.85 -41.40
C LYS A 339 7.14 1.03 -41.91
N VAL A 340 7.57 -0.01 -41.17
CA VAL A 340 8.66 -0.89 -41.58
C VAL A 340 8.20 -1.87 -42.67
N GLU A 341 7.01 -2.45 -42.52
CA GLU A 341 6.47 -3.40 -43.51
C GLU A 341 6.27 -2.75 -44.89
N THR A 342 5.79 -1.50 -44.91
CA THR A 342 5.63 -0.72 -46.15
C THR A 342 6.94 -0.33 -46.84
N GLN A 343 8.08 -0.34 -46.13
CA GLN A 343 9.40 -0.04 -46.69
C GLN A 343 10.08 -1.27 -47.30
N VAL A 344 9.81 -2.48 -46.78
CA VAL A 344 10.42 -3.71 -47.28
C VAL A 344 9.88 -4.09 -48.66
N ASP A 345 8.61 -3.81 -48.95
CA ASP A 345 7.97 -4.17 -50.22
C ASP A 345 8.37 -3.27 -51.41
N ARG A 346 8.96 -2.10 -51.15
CA ARG A 346 9.36 -1.15 -52.22
C ARG A 346 10.75 -1.39 -52.80
N ARG A 347 11.52 -2.39 -52.34
CA ARG A 347 12.81 -2.69 -52.97
C ARG A 347 12.57 -3.42 -54.30
N PRO A 348 12.87 -2.80 -55.47
CA PRO A 348 12.64 -3.43 -56.75
C PRO A 348 13.41 -4.75 -56.80
N ARG A 349 12.70 -5.80 -57.21
CA ARG A 349 13.20 -7.16 -57.41
C ARG A 349 14.32 -7.12 -58.46
N ARG A 350 15.55 -6.73 -58.07
CA ARG A 350 16.73 -6.82 -58.94
C ARG A 350 16.83 -8.28 -59.35
N ARG A 351 16.60 -8.55 -60.63
CA ARG A 351 16.75 -9.88 -61.23
C ARG A 351 18.15 -10.37 -60.88
N GLN A 352 18.23 -11.35 -59.98
CA GLN A 352 19.47 -12.08 -59.78
C GLN A 352 19.79 -12.79 -61.09
N PRO A 353 21.00 -12.61 -61.64
CA PRO A 353 21.39 -13.33 -62.84
C PRO A 353 21.35 -14.84 -62.57
N ALA A 354 20.64 -15.56 -63.44
CA ALA A 354 20.60 -17.01 -63.43
C ALA A 354 22.01 -17.54 -63.73
N GLY A 355 22.74 -17.97 -62.69
CA GLY A 355 24.07 -18.56 -62.89
C GLY A 355 25.04 -18.51 -61.70
N SER A 356 24.74 -17.86 -60.58
CA SER A 356 25.68 -17.84 -59.45
C SER A 356 25.54 -19.08 -58.55
N THR A 357 26.50 -19.98 -58.68
CA THR A 357 26.71 -21.22 -57.91
C THR A 357 27.15 -21.00 -56.45
N TRP A 358 27.04 -19.79 -55.90
CA TRP A 358 27.46 -19.45 -54.53
C TRP A 358 26.38 -19.73 -53.46
N ALA A 359 25.39 -20.56 -53.76
CA ALA A 359 24.14 -20.65 -53.01
C ALA A 359 24.21 -21.38 -51.63
N ASN A 360 25.38 -21.68 -51.07
CA ASN A 360 25.45 -22.57 -49.91
C ASN A 360 26.33 -22.16 -48.72
N LYS A 361 26.86 -20.92 -48.63
CA LYS A 361 27.76 -20.56 -47.50
C LYS A 361 27.33 -19.45 -46.54
N ASP A 362 26.40 -18.57 -46.88
CA ASP A 362 26.12 -17.37 -46.05
C ASP A 362 24.73 -17.33 -45.40
N LYS A 363 24.28 -18.44 -44.79
CA LYS A 363 23.09 -18.41 -43.90
C LYS A 363 23.43 -18.18 -42.43
N THR A 364 24.71 -18.14 -42.05
CA THR A 364 25.13 -18.04 -40.63
C THR A 364 25.29 -16.62 -40.11
N ASP A 365 25.50 -15.60 -40.96
CA ASP A 365 25.79 -14.23 -40.51
C ASP A 365 24.68 -13.23 -40.84
N ARG A 366 23.41 -13.59 -40.60
CA ARG A 366 22.40 -12.53 -40.48
C ARG A 366 22.74 -11.76 -39.20
N PRO A 367 23.16 -10.48 -39.26
CA PRO A 367 23.36 -9.69 -38.06
C PRO A 367 22.04 -9.72 -37.30
N LYS A 368 22.04 -10.36 -36.13
CA LYS A 368 20.91 -10.28 -35.21
C LYS A 368 20.74 -8.79 -34.95
N ASP A 369 19.73 -8.21 -35.58
CA ASP A 369 19.36 -6.81 -35.41
C ASP A 369 19.03 -6.64 -33.93
N LYS A 370 20.04 -6.17 -33.18
CA LYS A 370 19.97 -5.89 -31.75
C LYS A 370 19.11 -4.64 -31.62
N THR A 371 17.82 -4.80 -31.85
CA THR A 371 16.85 -3.75 -31.62
C THR A 371 16.94 -3.38 -30.15
N ASP A 372 17.28 -2.13 -29.82
CA ASP A 372 17.42 -1.60 -28.45
C ASP A 372 16.10 -1.54 -27.67
N VAL A 373 14.99 -1.93 -28.30
CA VAL A 373 13.62 -1.89 -27.79
C VAL A 373 13.38 -2.72 -26.50
N PRO A 374 14.00 -3.89 -26.25
CA PRO A 374 13.69 -4.66 -25.05
C PRO A 374 14.28 -4.02 -23.79
N TYR A 375 15.48 -3.43 -23.82
CA TYR A 375 16.10 -2.86 -22.62
C TYR A 375 15.26 -1.77 -21.97
N PHE A 376 14.70 -0.85 -22.77
CA PHE A 376 13.86 0.22 -22.26
C PHE A 376 12.57 -0.32 -21.62
N VAL A 377 11.94 -1.33 -22.23
CA VAL A 377 10.71 -1.95 -21.69
C VAL A 377 10.98 -2.69 -20.38
N PHE A 378 12.09 -3.44 -20.31
CA PHE A 378 12.47 -4.15 -19.09
C PHE A 378 12.87 -3.19 -17.95
N PHE A 379 13.62 -2.12 -18.26
CA PHE A 379 14.00 -1.12 -17.28
C PHE A 379 12.78 -0.34 -16.76
N LEU A 380 11.96 0.19 -17.68
CA LEU A 380 10.76 0.93 -17.33
C LEU A 380 9.78 0.04 -16.55
N GLY A 381 9.55 -1.19 -17.01
CA GLY A 381 8.76 -2.19 -16.30
C GLY A 381 9.29 -2.46 -14.90
N GLY A 382 10.59 -2.70 -14.75
CA GLY A 382 11.23 -2.95 -13.45
C GLY A 382 11.04 -1.79 -12.46
N VAL A 383 11.29 -0.56 -12.91
CA VAL A 383 11.08 0.66 -12.08
C VAL A 383 9.61 0.81 -11.71
N MET A 384 8.70 0.56 -12.64
CA MET A 384 7.26 0.63 -12.41
C MET A 384 6.75 -0.39 -11.40
N PHE A 385 7.21 -1.65 -11.46
CA PHE A 385 6.82 -2.64 -10.45
C PHE A 385 7.45 -2.35 -9.09
N LEU A 386 8.66 -1.79 -9.07
CA LEU A 386 9.28 -1.38 -7.82
C LEU A 386 8.46 -0.27 -7.13
N THR A 387 7.95 0.71 -7.89
CA THR A 387 7.11 1.76 -7.30
C THR A 387 5.77 1.21 -6.79
N LEU A 388 5.11 0.31 -7.53
CA LEU A 388 3.92 -0.39 -7.06
C LEU A 388 4.20 -1.23 -5.81
N TYR A 389 5.33 -1.95 -5.77
CA TYR A 389 5.76 -2.73 -4.61
C TYR A 389 5.95 -1.87 -3.37
N ILE A 390 6.63 -0.72 -3.50
CA ILE A 390 6.78 0.25 -2.41
C ILE A 390 5.41 0.77 -1.97
N ALA A 391 4.52 1.11 -2.90
CA ALA A 391 3.17 1.57 -2.59
C ALA A 391 2.37 0.54 -1.78
N LEU A 392 2.46 -0.74 -2.14
CA LEU A 392 1.83 -1.83 -1.39
C LEU A 392 2.43 -2.01 0.01
N TRP A 393 3.74 -1.81 0.19
CA TRP A 393 4.37 -1.80 1.51
C TRP A 393 3.90 -0.65 2.38
N LEU A 394 3.79 0.56 1.82
CA LEU A 394 3.26 1.71 2.54
C LEU A 394 1.79 1.47 2.94
N PHE A 395 0.99 0.97 2.00
CA PHE A 395 -0.40 0.60 2.24
C PHE A 395 -0.53 -0.43 3.37
N TRP A 396 0.18 -1.55 3.29
CA TRP A 396 0.11 -2.61 4.30
C TRP A 396 0.71 -2.19 5.64
N GLY A 397 1.85 -1.51 5.64
CA GLY A 397 2.48 -1.00 6.86
C GLY A 397 1.58 -0.04 7.60
N GLY A 398 0.87 0.83 6.86
CA GLY A 398 -0.14 1.70 7.43
C GLY A 398 -1.35 0.94 7.92
N PHE A 399 -1.85 -0.01 7.13
CA PHE A 399 -3.01 -0.82 7.49
C PHE A 399 -2.79 -1.61 8.79
N VAL A 400 -1.72 -2.40 8.90
CA VAL A 400 -1.52 -3.23 10.11
C VAL A 400 -1.19 -2.39 11.34
N GLY A 401 -0.49 -1.26 11.17
CA GLY A 401 -0.22 -0.34 12.27
C GLY A 401 -1.47 0.42 12.72
N LEU A 402 -2.38 0.72 11.79
CA LEU A 402 -3.64 1.39 12.08
C LEU A 402 -4.67 0.45 12.68
N ALA A 403 -4.78 -0.77 12.15
CA ALA A 403 -5.75 -1.76 12.61
C ALA A 403 -5.41 -2.28 14.01
N GLY A 404 -4.12 -2.36 14.37
CA GLY A 404 -3.69 -2.83 15.69
C GLY A 404 -4.30 -4.20 16.00
N GLU A 405 -5.00 -4.31 17.12
CA GLU A 405 -5.63 -5.56 17.58
C GLU A 405 -6.84 -5.98 16.74
N THR A 406 -7.43 -5.06 15.97
CA THR A 406 -8.56 -5.38 15.08
C THR A 406 -8.13 -6.20 13.85
N TYR A 407 -6.82 -6.30 13.60
CA TYR A 407 -6.24 -7.22 12.62
C TYR A 407 -5.19 -8.12 13.29
N CYS A 408 -5.67 -9.23 13.82
CA CYS A 408 -4.98 -10.22 14.61
C CYS A 408 -4.94 -11.58 13.89
N PRO A 409 -4.16 -11.73 12.81
CA PRO A 409 -4.15 -12.95 12.01
C PRO A 409 -3.66 -14.16 12.84
N PRO A 410 -4.44 -15.26 12.94
CA PRO A 410 -4.02 -16.48 13.62
C PRO A 410 -2.96 -17.21 12.80
N ASN A 411 -2.08 -17.97 13.47
CA ASN A 411 -1.15 -18.89 12.81
C ASN A 411 -0.30 -18.23 11.71
N LEU A 412 0.26 -17.04 11.96
CA LEU A 412 1.00 -16.25 10.98
C LEU A 412 2.11 -17.05 10.25
N ALA A 413 2.80 -17.96 10.96
CA ALA A 413 3.80 -18.84 10.36
C ALA A 413 3.20 -19.79 9.30
N HIS A 414 2.04 -20.39 9.56
CA HIS A 414 1.34 -21.25 8.60
C HIS A 414 0.90 -20.47 7.36
N GLN A 415 0.46 -19.22 7.53
CA GLN A 415 0.12 -18.35 6.39
C GLN A 415 1.35 -18.05 5.54
N GLY A 416 2.50 -17.80 6.17
CA GLY A 416 3.78 -17.64 5.49
C GLY A 416 4.17 -18.88 4.70
N LEU A 417 4.04 -20.08 5.30
CA LEU A 417 4.33 -21.35 4.64
C LEU A 417 3.42 -21.62 3.43
N ILE A 418 2.11 -21.36 3.56
CA ILE A 418 1.16 -21.48 2.44
C ILE A 418 1.59 -20.55 1.30
N TRP A 419 1.89 -19.30 1.61
CA TRP A 419 2.30 -18.34 0.60
C TRP A 419 3.63 -18.73 -0.07
N THR A 420 4.63 -19.15 0.70
CA THR A 420 5.90 -19.65 0.14
C THR A 420 5.65 -20.86 -0.75
N GLY A 421 4.96 -21.89 -0.26
CA GLY A 421 4.71 -23.13 -1.01
C GLY A 421 4.03 -22.90 -2.36
N PHE A 422 2.92 -22.15 -2.36
CA PHE A 422 2.20 -21.85 -3.61
C PHE A 422 3.01 -20.97 -4.56
N SER A 423 3.80 -20.02 -4.03
CA SER A 423 4.69 -19.20 -4.85
C SER A 423 5.79 -20.04 -5.51
N LEU A 424 6.33 -21.04 -4.80
CA LEU A 424 7.33 -21.96 -5.35
C LEU A 424 6.78 -22.83 -6.46
N VAL A 425 5.58 -23.40 -6.28
CA VAL A 425 4.90 -24.15 -7.34
C VAL A 425 4.69 -23.26 -8.57
N GLY A 426 4.22 -22.02 -8.36
CA GLY A 426 4.07 -21.04 -9.43
C GLY A 426 5.40 -20.70 -10.14
N ALA A 427 6.50 -20.59 -9.39
CA ALA A 427 7.83 -20.30 -9.95
C ALA A 427 8.41 -21.50 -10.72
N LEU A 428 8.28 -22.72 -10.17
CA LEU A 428 8.72 -23.96 -10.81
C LEU A 428 8.03 -24.17 -12.17
N VAL A 429 6.71 -23.98 -12.20
CA VAL A 429 5.93 -24.13 -13.43
C VAL A 429 6.16 -22.95 -14.38
N GLY A 430 6.25 -21.73 -13.86
CA GLY A 430 6.47 -20.52 -14.64
C GLY A 430 7.84 -20.47 -15.34
N GLY A 431 8.91 -20.80 -14.61
CA GLY A 431 10.27 -20.87 -15.16
C GLY A 431 10.53 -22.11 -16.00
N GLY A 432 9.71 -23.15 -15.84
CA GLY A 432 9.85 -24.44 -16.53
C GLY A 432 9.37 -24.45 -17.97
N ALA A 433 8.95 -23.29 -18.46
CA ALA A 433 8.08 -23.17 -19.61
C ALA A 433 8.80 -22.76 -20.89
#